data_AF-A0A963WL02-F1
#
_entry.id   AF-A0A963WL02-F1
#
_cell.length_a   1.000
_cell.length_b   1.000
_cell.length_c   1.000
_cell.angle_alpha   90.00
_cell.angle_beta   90.00
_cell.angle_gamma   90.00
#
_symmetry.space_group_name_H-M   'P 1'
#
loop_
_entity.id
_entity.type
_entity.pdbx_description
1 polymer ?
#
loop_
_entity_poly.entity_id
_entity_poly.type
_entity_poly.pdbx_seq_one_letter_code
_entity_poly.pdbx_strand_id
1 'polypeptide(L)'
;LTELGSGNSHVMMTFGSPILDISDDRVSGRTYVTERAKLLDGSSAMSIGIYYERFVEVDGEWLFRWRHFDFCYWGPLDLSGEFYPQQDYGPSPAFPGDDQATAGLQL
;
A
#
# COMPACT_ATOMS: atom_id res chain seq x y z
N LEU A 1 7.10 -21.95 22.90
CA LEU A 1 8.00 -20.95 22.26
C LEU A 1 8.36 -21.54 20.92
N THR A 2 7.50 -21.34 19.93
CA THR A 2 7.58 -22.04 18.64
C THR A 2 7.63 -20.98 17.56
N GLU A 3 8.82 -20.88 16.96
CA GLU A 3 9.19 -20.32 15.66
C GLU A 3 8.85 -18.86 15.32
N LEU A 4 9.92 -18.06 15.20
CA LEU A 4 9.99 -16.78 14.50
C LEU A 4 9.68 -17.00 13.00
N GLY A 5 8.41 -17.16 12.63
CA GLY A 5 7.98 -17.40 11.25
C GLY A 5 7.31 -16.18 10.62
N SER A 6 7.83 -15.72 9.49
CA SER A 6 7.40 -14.58 8.66
C SER A 6 7.78 -13.17 9.18
N GLY A 7 8.88 -12.66 8.64
CA GLY A 7 9.30 -11.28 8.81
C GLY A 7 10.26 -10.86 7.70
N ASN A 8 10.36 -9.56 7.48
CA ASN A 8 11.28 -8.99 6.49
C ASN A 8 12.57 -8.56 7.22
N SER A 9 13.72 -9.05 6.76
CA SER A 9 15.03 -8.55 7.24
C SER A 9 15.36 -7.18 6.65
N HIS A 10 14.95 -6.95 5.39
CA HIS A 10 15.18 -5.71 4.66
C HIS A 10 13.99 -5.44 3.76
N VAL A 11 13.64 -4.17 3.65
CA VAL A 11 12.53 -3.70 2.80
C VAL A 11 13.01 -2.47 2.05
N MET A 12 12.85 -2.49 0.73
CA MET A 12 12.99 -1.30 -0.11
C MET A 12 11.64 -0.98 -0.74
N MET A 13 11.13 0.21 -0.46
CA MET A 13 9.89 0.72 -1.05
C MET A 13 10.22 1.73 -2.14
N THR A 14 9.56 1.59 -3.29
CA THR A 14 9.60 2.56 -4.38
C THR A 14 8.20 3.06 -4.64
N PHE A 15 8.01 4.37 -4.48
CA PHE A 15 6.75 5.04 -4.73
C PHE A 15 6.73 5.63 -6.13
N GLY A 16 5.62 5.43 -6.84
CA GLY A 16 5.32 6.20 -8.04
C GLY A 16 4.96 7.65 -7.69
N SER A 17 4.86 8.50 -8.71
CA SER A 17 4.34 9.85 -8.52
C SER A 17 2.90 9.79 -7.99
N PRO A 18 2.60 10.42 -6.83
CA PRO A 18 1.25 10.40 -6.28
C PRO A 18 0.30 11.20 -7.17
N ILE A 19 -0.94 10.71 -7.31
CA ILE A 19 -2.05 11.49 -7.87
C ILE A 19 -2.70 12.21 -6.69
N LEU A 20 -2.60 13.54 -6.66
CA LEU A 20 -3.12 14.37 -5.59
C LEU A 20 -4.43 15.05 -6.02
N ASP A 21 -5.40 15.06 -5.10
CA ASP A 21 -6.62 15.89 -5.17
C ASP A 21 -6.56 16.86 -3.99
N ILE A 22 -6.48 18.15 -4.29
CA ILE A 22 -6.28 19.25 -3.33
C ILE A 22 -7.45 20.22 -3.49
N SER A 23 -8.27 20.35 -2.44
CA SER A 23 -9.28 21.39 -2.26
C SER A 23 -9.05 22.14 -0.95
N ASP A 24 -9.82 23.21 -0.72
CA ASP A 24 -9.68 24.07 0.46
C ASP A 24 -9.85 23.30 1.80
N ASP A 25 -10.59 22.20 1.79
CA ASP A 25 -10.96 21.41 2.97
C ASP A 25 -10.45 19.96 2.96
N ARG A 26 -9.87 19.51 1.83
CA ARG A 26 -9.49 18.11 1.64
C ARG A 26 -8.22 18.00 0.82
N VAL A 27 -7.27 17.24 1.35
CA VAL A 27 -6.10 16.78 0.61
C VAL A 27 -6.08 15.26 0.64
N SER A 28 -6.02 14.65 -0.53
CA SER A 28 -5.99 13.20 -0.67
C SER A 28 -5.01 12.75 -1.76
N GLY A 29 -4.55 11.51 -1.63
CA GLY A 29 -3.54 10.93 -2.50
C GLY A 29 -3.90 9.51 -2.91
N ARG A 30 -3.54 9.17 -4.16
CA ARG A 30 -3.46 7.80 -4.64
C ARG A 30 -2.03 7.54 -5.10
N THR A 31 -1.33 6.65 -4.41
CA THR A 31 0.10 6.41 -4.59
C THR A 31 0.36 4.95 -4.89
N TYR A 32 0.83 4.65 -6.10
CA TYR A 32 1.28 3.29 -6.46
C TYR A 32 2.62 3.00 -5.81
N VAL A 33 2.80 1.78 -5.33
CA VAL A 33 4.03 1.37 -4.65
C VAL A 33 4.46 -0.03 -5.09
N THR A 34 5.78 -0.21 -5.16
CA THR A 34 6.41 -1.53 -5.19
C THR A 34 7.30 -1.66 -3.97
N GLU A 35 7.15 -2.74 -3.23
CA GLU A 35 7.99 -3.09 -2.10
C GLU A 35 8.74 -4.37 -2.46
N ARG A 36 10.07 -4.35 -2.32
CA ARG A 36 10.92 -5.53 -2.47
C ARG A 36 11.50 -5.88 -1.10
N ALA A 37 11.26 -7.11 -0.67
CA ALA A 37 11.66 -7.58 0.64
C ALA A 37 12.67 -8.74 0.57
N LYS A 38 13.59 -8.75 1.52
CA LYS A 38 14.39 -9.92 1.86
C LYS A 38 13.79 -10.54 3.12
N LEU A 39 13.25 -11.74 3.04
CA LEU A 39 12.63 -12.41 4.17
C LEU A 39 13.70 -12.98 5.12
N LEU A 40 13.30 -13.26 6.37
CA LEU A 40 14.19 -13.82 7.40
C LEU A 40 14.77 -15.19 7.02
N ASP A 41 14.07 -15.98 6.20
CA ASP A 41 14.54 -17.27 5.69
C ASP A 41 15.54 -17.13 4.52
N GLY A 42 15.89 -15.90 4.14
CA GLY A 42 16.79 -15.61 3.04
C GLY A 42 16.13 -15.64 1.65
N SER A 43 14.84 -15.94 1.54
CA SER A 43 14.09 -15.76 0.29
C SER A 43 13.77 -14.28 0.03
N SER A 44 13.26 -13.99 -1.16
CA SER A 44 12.86 -12.63 -1.55
C SER A 44 11.44 -12.62 -2.07
N ALA A 45 10.70 -11.58 -1.70
CA ALA A 45 9.34 -11.36 -2.13
C ALA A 45 9.16 -9.90 -2.59
N MET A 46 8.10 -9.66 -3.35
CA MET A 46 7.69 -8.33 -3.76
C MET A 46 6.20 -8.17 -3.58
N SER A 47 5.79 -7.02 -3.06
CA SER A 47 4.42 -6.53 -3.15
C SER A 47 4.34 -5.42 -4.19
N ILE A 48 3.25 -5.40 -4.94
CA ILE A 48 2.79 -4.24 -5.70
C ILE A 48 1.44 -3.86 -5.11
N GLY A 49 1.23 -2.57 -4.88
CA GLY A 49 -0.04 -2.12 -4.33
C GLY A 49 -0.29 -0.64 -4.52
N ILE A 50 -1.39 -0.20 -3.92
CA ILE A 50 -1.88 1.17 -4.01
C ILE A 50 -2.15 1.66 -2.59
N TYR A 51 -1.53 2.78 -2.23
CA TYR A 51 -1.93 3.56 -1.08
C TYR A 51 -3.02 4.55 -1.46
N TYR A 52 -4.07 4.58 -0.65
CA TYR A 52 -5.11 5.58 -0.65
C TYR A 52 -4.99 6.39 0.63
N GLU A 53 -4.91 7.70 0.52
CA GLU A 53 -4.41 8.56 1.59
C GLU A 53 -5.29 9.77 1.77
N ARG A 54 -5.53 10.15 3.03
CA ARG A 54 -6.10 11.44 3.40
C ARG A 54 -5.12 12.15 4.31
N PHE A 55 -4.86 13.41 3.99
CA PHE A 55 -3.90 14.24 4.70
C PHE A 55 -4.63 15.28 5.54
N VAL A 56 -3.97 15.72 6.59
CA VAL A 56 -4.38 16.87 7.41
C VAL A 56 -3.14 17.68 7.74
N GLU A 57 -3.25 19.00 7.67
CA GLU A 57 -2.20 19.90 8.14
C GLU A 57 -2.38 20.15 9.64
N VAL A 58 -1.33 19.92 10.43
CA VAL A 58 -1.29 20.17 11.87
C VAL A 58 -0.01 20.94 12.16
N ASP A 59 -0.15 22.15 12.71
CA ASP A 59 0.98 23.03 13.06
C ASP A 59 1.97 23.29 11.90
N GLY A 60 1.46 23.36 10.66
CA GLY A 60 2.27 23.59 9.45
C GLY A 60 2.90 22.31 8.86
N GLU A 61 2.61 21.14 9.42
CA GLU A 61 3.09 19.85 8.93
C GLU A 61 1.95 19.00 8.36
N TRP A 62 2.20 18.36 7.22
CA TRP A 62 1.25 17.42 6.62
C TRP A 62 1.38 16.04 7.25
N LEU A 63 0.30 15.56 7.83
CA LEU A 63 0.20 14.25 8.47
C LEU A 63 -0.81 13.36 7.74
N PHE A 64 -0.65 12.05 7.89
CA PHE A 64 -1.70 11.11 7.50
C PHE A 64 -2.84 11.18 8.50
N ARG A 65 -4.00 11.65 8.05
CA ARG A 65 -5.26 11.48 8.79
C ARG A 65 -5.75 10.04 8.69
N TRP A 66 -5.55 9.43 7.52
CA TRP A 66 -5.96 8.07 7.21
C TRP A 66 -5.14 7.53 6.05
N ARG A 67 -4.88 6.22 6.06
CA ARG A 67 -4.21 5.50 4.98
C ARG A 67 -4.75 4.09 4.87
N HIS A 68 -5.00 3.66 3.64
CA HIS A 68 -5.39 2.31 3.28
C HIS A 68 -4.47 1.75 2.21
N PHE A 69 -4.14 0.47 2.31
CA PHE A 69 -3.32 -0.23 1.33
C PHE A 69 -4.13 -1.36 0.70
N ASP A 70 -4.12 -1.44 -0.63
CA ASP A 70 -4.65 -2.58 -1.38
C ASP A 70 -3.50 -3.30 -2.11
N PHE A 71 -3.46 -4.63 -1.98
CA PHE A 71 -2.53 -5.46 -2.72
C PHE A 71 -3.00 -5.62 -4.17
N CYS A 72 -2.08 -5.42 -5.11
CA CYS A 72 -2.23 -5.83 -6.50
C CYS A 72 -1.48 -7.15 -6.76
N TYR A 73 -0.38 -7.38 -6.05
CA TYR A 73 0.47 -8.56 -6.18
C TYR A 73 1.23 -8.82 -4.87
N TRP A 74 1.43 -10.09 -4.53
CA TRP A 74 2.42 -10.52 -3.55
C TRP A 74 3.05 -11.84 -4.00
N GLY A 75 4.38 -11.90 -4.08
CA GLY A 75 5.05 -13.13 -4.47
C GLY A 75 6.49 -12.95 -4.94
N PRO A 76 7.01 -13.91 -5.73
CA PRO A 76 8.37 -13.86 -6.28
C PRO A 76 8.66 -12.59 -7.09
N LEU A 77 9.94 -12.24 -7.22
CA LEU A 77 10.36 -11.01 -7.93
C LEU A 77 10.12 -11.05 -9.44
N ASP A 78 9.88 -12.23 -10.02
CA ASP A 78 9.65 -12.47 -11.45
C ASP A 78 8.17 -12.40 -11.86
N LEU A 79 7.28 -11.99 -10.95
CA LEU A 79 5.83 -11.89 -11.17
C LEU A 79 5.12 -13.22 -11.45
N SER A 80 5.75 -14.35 -11.11
CA SER A 80 5.12 -15.68 -11.22
C SER A 80 4.07 -15.97 -10.13
N GLY A 81 3.94 -15.10 -9.13
CA GLY A 81 2.96 -15.20 -8.05
C GLY A 81 1.53 -14.80 -8.44
N GLU A 82 0.66 -14.71 -7.45
CA GLU A 82 -0.74 -14.36 -7.65
C GLU A 82 -0.96 -12.85 -7.73
N PHE A 83 -1.78 -12.43 -8.68
CA PHE A 83 -2.33 -11.09 -8.75
C PHE A 83 -3.71 -11.06 -8.13
N TYR A 84 -3.94 -10.10 -7.26
CA TYR A 84 -5.23 -9.98 -6.58
C TYR A 84 -6.20 -9.15 -7.42
N PRO A 85 -7.49 -9.52 -7.46
CA PRO A 85 -8.51 -8.67 -8.05
C PRO A 85 -8.52 -7.30 -7.36
N GLN A 86 -8.33 -6.24 -8.15
CA GLN A 86 -8.35 -4.88 -7.64
C GLN A 86 -9.73 -4.28 -7.85
N GLN A 87 -10.31 -3.72 -6.79
CA GLN A 87 -11.55 -2.98 -6.89
C GLN A 87 -11.30 -1.60 -7.50
N ASP A 88 -11.88 -1.34 -8.66
CA ASP A 88 -11.89 0.01 -9.24
C ASP A 88 -12.86 0.90 -8.45
N TYR A 89 -12.31 1.84 -7.69
CA TYR A 89 -13.11 2.86 -6.99
C TYR A 89 -13.51 4.01 -7.92
N GLY A 90 -12.97 4.09 -9.13
CA GLY A 90 -13.20 5.17 -10.08
C GLY A 90 -12.06 6.21 -10.11
N PRO A 91 -12.28 7.36 -10.78
CA PRO A 91 -11.26 8.41 -10.87
C PRO A 91 -10.94 8.98 -9.49
N SER A 92 -9.72 9.52 -9.32
CA SER A 92 -9.40 10.32 -8.12
C SER A 92 -10.44 11.44 -7.97
N PRO A 93 -11.01 11.65 -6.78
CA PRO A 93 -10.59 11.18 -5.45
C PRO A 93 -11.48 10.05 -4.90
N ALA A 94 -11.89 9.08 -5.72
CA ALA A 94 -12.62 7.93 -5.21
C ALA A 94 -11.67 6.95 -4.48
N PHE A 95 -12.14 6.37 -3.37
CA PHE A 95 -11.34 5.60 -2.42
C PHE A 95 -12.15 4.46 -1.77
N PRO A 96 -11.49 3.48 -1.14
CA PRO A 96 -12.12 2.57 -0.21
C PRO A 96 -12.86 3.31 0.92
N GLY A 97 -13.87 2.66 1.50
CA GLY A 97 -14.49 3.11 2.76
C GLY A 97 -13.49 3.09 3.92
N ASP A 98 -13.76 3.86 4.98
CA ASP A 98 -12.81 4.06 6.10
C ASP A 98 -12.41 2.76 6.82
N ASP A 99 -13.38 1.84 6.96
CA ASP A 99 -13.23 0.53 7.58
C ASP A 99 -13.24 -0.61 6.55
N GLN A 100 -13.06 -0.27 5.26
CA GLN A 100 -13.05 -1.28 4.21
C GLN A 100 -11.85 -2.21 4.41
N ALA A 101 -12.05 -3.52 4.24
CA ALA A 101 -10.94 -4.48 4.31
C ALA A 101 -9.96 -4.25 3.16
N THR A 102 -8.66 -4.40 3.44
CA THR A 102 -7.62 -4.44 2.41
C THR A 102 -7.91 -5.54 1.40
N ALA A 103 -7.95 -5.17 0.12
CA ALA A 103 -8.03 -6.14 -0.96
C ALA A 103 -6.71 -6.93 -1.06
N GLY A 104 -6.83 -8.24 -1.33
CA GLY A 104 -5.70 -9.13 -1.63
C GLY A 104 -4.92 -9.68 -0.42
N LEU A 105 -5.29 -9.33 0.81
CA LEU A 105 -4.75 -9.97 2.01
C LEU A 105 -5.87 -10.65 2.80
N GLN A 106 -6.35 -11.78 2.30
CA GLN A 106 -7.07 -12.74 3.12
C GLN A 106 -6.05 -13.75 3.63
N LEU A 107 -5.51 -13.47 4.83
CA LEU A 107 -4.74 -14.44 5.61
C LEU A 107 -5.68 -15.45 6.27
#